data_AF-A0A239G7V5-F1
#
_entry.id   AF-A0A239G7V5-F1
#
_cell.length_a   1.000
_cell.length_b   1.000
_cell.length_c   1.000
_cell.angle_alpha   90.00
_cell.angle_beta   90.00
_cell.angle_gamma   90.00
#
_symmetry.space_group_name_H-M   'P 1'
#
loop_
_entity.id
_entity.type
_entity.pdbx_description
1 polymer ?
#
loop_
_entity_poly.entity_id
_entity_poly.type
_entity_poly.pdbx_seq_one_letter_code
_entity_poly.pdbx_strand_id
1 'polypeptide(L)'
;MSALRAELKSWIDRAKAGETVIITDRGVPVARLSGVESADLLTELVRDGLVTEPEKSREPVTPGTDIDSSADQRGGGIFSRRRR
;
A
#
# COMPACT_ATOMS: atom_id res chain seq x y z
N MET A 1 23.96 19.43 15.19
CA MET A 1 23.94 17.98 15.53
C MET A 1 22.59 17.44 15.07
N SER A 2 22.52 16.30 14.38
CA SER A 2 21.22 15.77 13.90
C SER A 2 20.36 15.30 15.07
N ALA A 3 19.05 15.57 15.01
CA ALA A 3 18.09 15.25 16.08
C ALA A 3 18.11 13.75 16.44
N LEU A 4 18.26 12.88 15.44
CA LEU A 4 18.38 11.42 15.64
C LEU A 4 19.53 11.04 16.58
N ARG A 5 20.68 11.71 16.44
CA ARG A 5 21.90 11.37 17.19
C ARG A 5 21.82 11.84 18.65
N ALA A 6 21.08 12.90 18.92
CA ALA A 6 20.86 13.42 20.27
C ALA A 6 19.91 12.52 21.10
N GLU A 7 18.97 11.85 20.44
CA GLU A 7 17.90 11.08 21.10
C GLU A 7 17.86 9.60 20.70
N LEU A 8 19.00 9.04 20.28
CA LEU A 8 19.08 7.68 19.71
C LEU A 8 18.38 6.61 20.56
N LYS A 9 18.50 6.71 21.90
CA LYS A 9 17.86 5.79 22.83
C LYS A 9 16.33 5.76 22.68
N SER A 10 15.70 6.93 22.60
CA SER A 10 14.25 7.06 22.44
C SER A 10 13.77 6.41 21.13
N TRP A 11 14.50 6.66 20.04
CA TRP A 11 14.18 6.08 18.74
C TRP A 11 14.33 4.55 18.72
N ILE A 12 15.34 4.00 19.39
CA ILE A 12 15.49 2.55 19.55
C ILE A 12 14.36 1.97 20.39
N ASP A 13 13.99 2.61 21.49
CA ASP A 13 12.93 2.12 22.38
C ASP A 13 11.56 2.12 21.64
N ARG A 14 11.29 3.11 20.78
CA ARG A 14 10.13 3.12 19.87
C ARG A 14 10.18 2.00 18.83
N ALA A 15 11.33 1.76 18.23
CA ALA A 15 11.49 0.68 17.26
C ALA A 15 11.28 -0.70 17.88
N LYS A 16 11.76 -0.90 19.11
CA LYS A 16 11.49 -2.12 19.89
C LYS A 16 10.00 -2.30 20.23
N ALA A 17 9.27 -1.20 20.42
CA ALA A 17 7.83 -1.23 20.62
C ALA A 17 7.02 -1.56 19.35
N GLY A 18 7.70 -1.79 18.21
CA GLY A 18 7.09 -2.15 16.93
C GLY A 18 6.86 -0.97 15.99
N GLU A 19 7.32 0.23 16.34
CA GLU A 19 7.21 1.39 15.45
C GLU A 19 8.30 1.37 14.37
N THR A 20 7.95 1.80 13.16
CA THR A 20 8.92 1.96 12.06
C THR A 20 9.24 3.42 11.84
N VAL A 21 10.52 3.78 11.93
CA VAL A 21 11.02 5.15 11.75
C VAL A 21 11.84 5.23 10.48
N ILE A 22 11.48 6.17 9.58
CA ILE A 22 12.25 6.46 8.37
C ILE A 22 13.23 7.59 8.67
N ILE A 23 14.51 7.31 8.52
CA ILE A 23 15.59 8.28 8.71
C ILE A 23 15.82 8.98 7.37
N THR A 24 15.73 10.30 7.39
CA THR A 24 15.93 11.14 6.22
C THR A 24 17.17 12.03 6.37
N ASP A 25 17.82 12.31 5.25
CA ASP A 25 18.79 13.39 5.10
C ASP A 25 18.27 14.36 4.04
N ARG A 26 18.06 15.62 4.42
CA ARG A 26 17.51 16.67 3.55
C ARG A 26 16.23 16.26 2.81
N GLY A 27 15.35 15.52 3.48
CA GLY A 27 14.08 15.03 2.92
C GLY A 27 14.20 13.75 2.09
N VAL A 28 15.40 13.22 1.87
CA VAL A 28 15.63 11.95 1.17
C VAL A 28 15.72 10.82 2.19
N PRO A 29 14.95 9.73 2.06
CA PRO A 29 15.07 8.57 2.93
C PRO A 29 16.41 7.87 2.71
N VAL A 30 17.18 7.67 3.79
CA VAL A 30 18.52 7.06 3.74
C VAL A 30 18.62 5.78 4.56
N ALA A 31 17.75 5.60 5.55
CA ALA A 31 17.70 4.39 6.36
C ALA A 31 16.32 4.19 6.97
N ARG A 32 16.08 2.98 7.49
CA ARG A 32 14.90 2.60 8.26
C ARG A 32 15.34 1.98 9.58
N LEU A 33 14.70 2.40 10.67
CA LEU A 33 14.86 1.79 11.99
C LEU A 33 13.53 1.10 12.36
N SER A 34 13.59 -0.20 12.62
CA SER A 34 12.47 -1.04 13.04
C SER A 34 12.96 -2.07 14.06
N GLY A 35 12.04 -2.65 14.83
CA GLY A 35 12.36 -3.78 15.72
C GLY A 35 12.94 -4.95 14.93
N VAL A 36 13.86 -5.69 15.53
CA VAL A 36 14.49 -6.86 14.89
C VAL A 36 13.49 -8.00 14.72
N GLU A 37 12.65 -8.26 15.73
CA GLU A 37 11.54 -9.23 15.62
C GLU A 37 10.35 -8.69 14.81
N SER A 38 10.31 -7.37 14.59
CA SER A 38 9.44 -6.76 13.59
C SER A 38 10.00 -6.90 12.17
N ALA A 39 11.05 -7.71 11.97
CA ALA A 39 11.48 -8.13 10.64
C ALA A 39 10.25 -8.58 9.84
N ASP A 40 10.27 -8.21 8.56
CA ASP A 40 9.16 -8.44 7.66
C ASP A 40 8.82 -9.93 7.68
N LEU A 41 7.63 -10.29 8.20
CA LEU A 41 7.17 -11.68 8.29
C LEU A 41 7.36 -12.40 6.95
N LEU A 42 7.19 -11.67 5.85
CA LEU A 42 7.44 -12.17 4.50
C LEU A 42 8.90 -12.63 4.29
N THR A 43 9.89 -11.90 4.82
CA THR A 43 11.31 -12.27 4.73
C THR A 43 11.59 -13.58 5.48
N GLU A 44 11.02 -13.74 6.67
CA GLU A 44 11.18 -14.97 7.45
C GLU A 44 10.47 -16.15 6.78
N LEU A 45 9.26 -15.95 6.25
CA LEU A 45 8.55 -16.97 5.47
C LEU A 45 9.29 -17.36 4.19
N VAL A 46 9.97 -16.42 3.53
CA VAL A 46 10.84 -16.71 2.37
C VAL A 46 12.06 -17.52 2.79
N ARG A 47 12.70 -17.16 3.91
CA ARG A 47 13.85 -17.90 4.47
C ARG A 47 13.49 -19.33 4.86
N ASP A 48 12.33 -19.51 5.49
CA ASP A 48 11.81 -20.81 5.88
C ASP A 48 11.30 -21.63 4.68
N GLY A 49 11.30 -21.06 3.47
CA GLY A 49 10.83 -21.71 2.25
C GLY A 49 9.31 -21.91 2.20
N LEU A 50 8.57 -21.25 3.10
CA LEU A 50 7.10 -21.30 3.17
C LEU A 50 6.44 -20.37 2.15
N VAL A 51 7.15 -19.33 1.71
CA VAL A 51 6.72 -18.40 0.66
C VAL A 51 7.81 -18.32 -0.40
N THR A 52 7.42 -18.30 -1.68
CA THR A 52 8.33 -18.11 -2.80
C THR A 52 8.27 -16.65 -3.25
N GLU A 53 9.43 -16.03 -3.43
CA GLU A 53 9.52 -14.69 -4.02
C GLU A 53 8.99 -14.69 -5.47
N PRO A 54 8.38 -13.59 -5.92
CA PRO A 54 7.89 -13.50 -7.29
C PRO A 54 9.07 -13.49 -8.28
N GLU A 55 9.01 -14.36 -9.30
CA GLU A 55 10.06 -14.44 -10.34
C GLU A 55 10.18 -13.16 -11.19
N LYS A 56 9.11 -12.35 -11.23
CA LYS A 56 9.04 -11.11 -12.03
C LYS A 56 8.25 -10.04 -11.29
N SER A 57 8.69 -8.78 -11.43
CA SER A 57 7.91 -7.63 -10.98
C SER A 57 6.60 -7.54 -11.78
N ARG A 58 5.49 -7.41 -11.07
CA ARG A 58 4.17 -7.19 -11.67
C ARG A 58 4.02 -5.71 -12.01
N GLU A 59 3.52 -5.40 -13.21
CA GLU A 59 3.14 -4.03 -13.55
C GLU A 59 2.00 -3.53 -12.63
N PRO A 60 1.98 -2.24 -12.26
CA PRO A 60 0.92 -1.67 -11.43
C PRO A 60 -0.43 -1.83 -12.12
N VAL A 61 -1.38 -2.46 -11.43
CA VAL A 61 -2.77 -2.52 -11.91
C VAL A 61 -3.41 -1.17 -11.61
N THR A 62 -3.69 -0.37 -12.63
CA THR A 62 -4.64 0.75 -12.51
C THR A 62 -6.03 0.17 -12.29
N PRO A 63 -6.75 0.53 -11.21
CA PRO A 63 -8.12 0.09 -11.01
C PRO A 63 -8.96 0.40 -12.25
N GLY A 64 -9.55 -0.63 -12.85
CA GLY A 64 -10.44 -0.48 -14.00
C GLY A 64 -11.63 0.37 -13.58
N THR A 65 -11.93 1.42 -14.35
CA THR A 65 -13.22 2.08 -14.23
C THR A 65 -14.24 1.18 -14.90
N ASP A 66 -14.80 0.24 -14.14
CA ASP A 66 -15.94 -0.55 -14.60
C ASP A 66 -17.15 0.38 -14.70
N ILE A 67 -17.29 1.05 -15.84
CA ILE A 67 -18.56 1.63 -16.27
C ILE A 67 -19.09 0.79 -17.41
N ASP A 68 -19.76 -0.30 -17.04
CA ASP A 68 -20.84 -0.86 -17.83
C ASP A 68 -21.93 0.22 -18.00
N SER A 69 -21.74 1.10 -18.98
CA SER A 69 -22.72 2.08 -19.45
C SER A 69 -23.18 1.66 -20.84
N SER A 70 -23.70 0.44 -20.97
CA SER A 70 -24.32 -0.03 -22.21
C SER A 70 -25.53 -0.94 -21.92
N ALA A 71 -26.45 -0.50 -21.05
CA ALA A 71 -27.68 -1.25 -20.81
C ALA A 71 -28.98 -0.45 -20.63
N ASP A 72 -29.00 0.90 -20.68
CA ASP A 72 -30.23 1.66 -20.38
C ASP A 72 -30.60 2.76 -21.40
N GLN A 73 -30.65 2.43 -22.70
CA GLN A 73 -31.20 3.34 -23.74
C GLN A 73 -32.29 2.71 -24.60
N ARG A 74 -32.90 1.60 -24.15
CA ARG A 74 -34.04 0.97 -24.86
C ARG A 74 -35.23 0.76 -23.91
N GLY A 75 -35.76 1.85 -23.36
CA GLY A 75 -36.92 1.77 -22.49
C GLY A 75 -37.65 3.10 -22.33
N GLY A 76 -38.32 3.60 -23.37
CA GLY A 76 -39.12 4.82 -23.22
C GLY A 76 -39.84 5.28 -24.47
N GLY A 77 -40.93 4.61 -24.85
CA GLY A 77 -41.74 5.06 -25.98
C GLY A 77 -43.02 4.27 -26.23
N ILE A 78 -43.66 3.72 -25.19
CA ILE A 78 -44.96 3.07 -25.28
C ILE A 78 -45.96 3.70 -24.31
N PHE A 79 -46.28 4.98 -24.46
CA PHE A 79 -47.58 5.47 -23.96
C PHE A 79 -48.20 6.48 -24.93
N SER A 80 -49.30 6.00 -25.50
CA SER A 80 -50.29 6.70 -26.30
C SER A 80 -50.96 7.86 -25.55
N ARG A 81 -51.39 8.87 -26.31
CA ARG A 81 -52.73 9.45 -26.20
C ARG A 81 -53.09 10.27 -27.44
N ARG A 82 -53.82 9.60 -28.34
CA ARG A 82 -54.68 10.22 -29.36
C ARG A 82 -56.06 10.42 -28.74
N ARG A 83 -56.80 11.42 -29.25
CA ARG A 83 -58.17 11.89 -28.94
C ARG A 83 -58.14 13.10 -27.99
N ARG A 84 -58.80 14.21 -28.29
CA ARG A 84 -59.91 14.47 -29.23
C ARG A 84 -59.89 15.94 -29.62
#